data_AF-A0A3C0QL39-F1
#
_entry.id   AF-A0A3C0QL39-F1
#
_cell.length_a   1.000
_cell.length_b   1.000
_cell.length_c   1.000
_cell.angle_alpha   90.00
_cell.angle_beta   90.00
_cell.angle_gamma   90.00
#
_symmetry.space_group_name_H-M   'P 1'
#
loop_
_entity.id
_entity.type
_entity.pdbx_description
1 polymer ?
#
loop_
_entity_poly.entity_id
_entity_poly.type
_entity_poly.pdbx_seq_one_letter_code
_entity_poly.pdbx_strand_id
1 'polypeptide(L)'
;MQPDVLSSEIQWYMRDVTTYADLTGLNLLETNDNVTASAFKEVSGDQETATISVNNTSITNIAFFVRVEVIKGEGGQEVLPVTYTDNYITLWPGESATIKAEYATADLGDQPAYFLVRGYNVPEFSNEISHSQASD
;
A
#
# COMPACT_ATOMS: atom_id res chain seq x y z
N MET A 1 9.58 24.47 8.45
CA MET A 1 8.14 24.14 8.37
C MET A 1 7.37 25.45 8.31
N GLN A 2 6.85 25.78 7.13
CA GLN A 2 5.97 26.93 6.88
C GLN A 2 4.55 26.39 6.79
N PRO A 3 3.53 27.00 7.42
CA PRO A 3 2.13 26.59 7.26
C PRO A 3 1.46 27.28 6.07
N ASP A 4 0.28 26.79 5.69
CA ASP A 4 -0.60 27.51 4.76
C ASP A 4 -1.08 28.84 5.38
N VAL A 5 -1.21 29.87 4.54
CA VAL A 5 -1.88 31.14 4.87
C VAL A 5 -2.98 31.38 3.85
N LEU A 6 -4.19 31.64 4.31
CA LEU A 6 -5.35 31.88 3.45
C LEU A 6 -5.56 33.37 3.20
N SER A 7 -5.97 33.72 1.98
CA SER A 7 -6.36 35.09 1.59
C SER A 7 -7.49 35.62 2.47
N SER A 8 -7.59 36.92 2.72
CA SER A 8 -8.79 37.50 3.36
C SER A 8 -10.01 37.52 2.43
N GLU A 9 -9.80 37.37 1.12
CA GLU A 9 -10.85 37.30 0.12
C GLU A 9 -11.39 35.87 -0.01
N ILE A 10 -12.72 35.72 -0.08
CA ILE A 10 -13.41 34.43 -0.11
C ILE A 10 -14.32 34.38 -1.35
N GLN A 11 -14.16 33.36 -2.18
CA GLN A 11 -15.09 33.03 -3.27
C GLN A 11 -16.14 32.04 -2.76
N TRP A 12 -17.28 31.92 -3.44
CA TRP A 12 -18.39 31.08 -2.96
C TRP A 12 -18.05 29.57 -2.88
N TYR A 13 -17.06 29.11 -3.64
CA TYR A 13 -16.65 27.71 -3.73
C TYR A 13 -15.24 27.44 -3.17
N MET A 14 -14.46 28.49 -2.88
CA MET A 14 -13.09 28.33 -2.41
C MET A 14 -12.54 29.58 -1.74
N ARG A 15 -11.40 29.41 -1.07
CA ARG A 15 -10.59 30.49 -0.52
C ARG A 15 -9.16 30.29 -0.98
N ASP A 16 -8.57 31.33 -1.56
CA ASP A 16 -7.22 31.25 -2.11
C ASP A 16 -6.17 31.10 -1.00
N VAL A 17 -5.11 30.36 -1.29
CA VAL A 17 -3.93 30.20 -0.43
C VAL A 17 -2.89 31.22 -0.89
N THR A 18 -2.46 32.12 0.00
CA THR A 18 -1.45 33.15 -0.30
C THR A 18 -0.03 32.68 -0.03
N THR A 19 0.11 31.72 0.87
CA THR A 19 1.37 31.07 1.22
C THR A 19 1.10 29.59 1.42
N TYR A 20 1.86 28.70 0.79
CA TYR A 20 1.67 27.26 0.92
C TYR A 20 2.52 26.65 2.03
N ALA A 21 2.02 25.58 2.62
CA ALA A 21 2.76 24.78 3.57
C ALA A 21 4.00 24.15 2.91
N ASP A 22 5.11 24.14 3.63
CA ASP A 22 6.36 23.54 3.17
C ASP A 22 6.48 22.10 3.70
N LEU A 23 6.15 21.14 2.84
CA LEU A 23 6.28 19.70 3.07
C LEU A 23 7.53 19.10 2.40
N THR A 24 8.47 19.93 1.93
CA THR A 24 9.68 19.44 1.23
C THR A 24 10.58 18.58 2.11
N GLY A 25 10.42 18.66 3.44
CA GLY A 25 11.07 17.76 4.39
C GLY A 25 10.77 16.27 4.15
N LEU A 26 9.65 15.93 3.50
CA LEU A 26 9.37 14.54 3.09
C LEU A 26 10.41 14.01 2.10
N ASN A 27 10.99 14.86 1.24
CA ASN A 27 12.06 14.45 0.31
C ASN A 27 13.36 14.08 1.03
N LEU A 28 13.49 14.38 2.31
CA LEU A 28 14.65 14.02 3.13
C LEU A 28 14.47 12.67 3.84
N LEU A 29 13.32 12.02 3.68
CA LEU A 29 13.13 10.66 4.18
C LEU A 29 14.12 9.73 3.48
N GLU A 30 14.96 9.06 4.25
CA GLU A 30 15.85 8.04 3.74
C GLU A 30 15.05 6.86 3.16
N THR A 31 15.58 6.27 2.09
CA THR A 31 15.05 5.02 1.55
C THR A 31 15.05 3.95 2.65
N ASN A 32 13.94 3.20 2.73
CA ASN A 32 13.78 2.09 3.64
C ASN A 32 13.63 0.78 2.85
N ASP A 33 14.76 0.10 2.66
CA ASP A 33 14.82 -1.23 2.02
C ASP A 33 14.43 -2.37 2.98
N ASN A 34 14.07 -2.07 4.23
CA ASN A 34 13.79 -3.04 5.29
C ASN A 34 12.28 -3.24 5.48
N VAL A 35 11.52 -3.18 4.40
CA VAL A 35 10.11 -3.58 4.40
C VAL A 35 10.01 -4.96 3.80
N THR A 36 9.42 -5.88 4.55
CA THR A 36 9.20 -7.26 4.09
C THR A 36 7.71 -7.56 4.09
N ALA A 37 7.27 -8.40 3.17
CA ALA A 37 5.89 -8.85 3.16
C ALA A 37 5.76 -10.32 2.78
N SER A 38 4.72 -10.95 3.29
CA SER A 38 4.30 -12.30 2.93
C SER A 38 2.79 -12.32 2.74
N ALA A 39 2.30 -13.23 1.90
CA ALA A 39 0.89 -13.30 1.60
C ALA A 39 0.44 -14.74 1.36
N PHE A 40 -0.78 -15.02 1.78
CA PHE A 40 -1.50 -16.22 1.37
C PHE A 40 -2.92 -15.86 0.90
N LYS A 41 -3.55 -16.77 0.17
CA LYS A 41 -4.93 -16.61 -0.29
C LYS A 41 -5.81 -17.79 0.03
N GLU A 42 -7.10 -17.48 0.14
CA GLU A 42 -8.20 -18.41 0.30
C GLU A 42 -9.21 -18.16 -0.84
N VAL A 43 -9.78 -19.24 -1.37
CA VAL A 43 -10.78 -19.18 -2.44
C VAL A 43 -12.13 -19.57 -1.87
N SER A 44 -13.14 -18.75 -2.10
CA SER A 44 -14.52 -18.98 -1.67
C SER A 44 -15.47 -18.70 -2.84
N GLY A 45 -15.87 -19.75 -3.56
CA GLY A 45 -16.67 -19.61 -4.78
C GLY A 45 -15.88 -18.89 -5.87
N ASP A 46 -16.42 -17.80 -6.38
CA ASP A 46 -15.85 -17.02 -7.49
C ASP A 46 -14.92 -15.89 -7.00
N GLN A 47 -14.53 -15.93 -5.72
CA GLN A 47 -13.81 -14.85 -5.04
C GLN A 47 -12.56 -15.38 -4.34
N GLU A 48 -11.47 -14.62 -4.42
CA GLU A 48 -10.25 -14.85 -3.66
C GLU A 48 -10.06 -13.76 -2.61
N THR A 49 -9.63 -14.15 -1.42
CA THR A 49 -9.18 -13.22 -0.38
C THR A 49 -7.69 -13.44 -0.13
N ALA A 50 -6.87 -12.44 -0.47
CA ALA A 50 -5.46 -12.43 -0.11
C ALA A 50 -5.28 -11.76 1.26
N THR A 51 -4.58 -12.42 2.17
CA THR A 51 -4.11 -11.85 3.45
C THR A 51 -2.62 -11.56 3.34
N ILE A 52 -2.26 -10.28 3.42
CA ILE A 52 -0.91 -9.76 3.16
C ILE A 52 -0.39 -9.13 4.45
N SER A 53 0.70 -9.65 4.99
CA SER A 53 1.36 -9.13 6.18
C SER A 53 2.58 -8.32 5.76
N VAL A 54 2.59 -7.02 6.08
CA VAL A 54 3.69 -6.09 5.79
C VAL A 54 4.38 -5.72 7.10
N ASN A 55 5.70 -5.78 7.12
CA ASN A 55 6.51 -5.54 8.31
C ASN A 55 7.62 -4.53 8.00
N ASN A 56 7.76 -3.49 8.82
CA ASN A 56 8.92 -2.61 8.79
C ASN A 56 9.97 -3.14 9.77
N THR A 57 10.98 -3.83 9.25
CA THR A 57 12.09 -4.39 10.04
C THR A 57 13.22 -3.40 10.25
N SER A 58 13.11 -2.17 9.75
CA SER A 58 14.05 -1.11 10.07
C SER A 58 14.03 -0.80 11.57
N ILE A 59 15.20 -0.46 12.12
CA ILE A 59 15.34 0.04 13.50
C ILE A 59 15.25 1.57 13.61
N THR A 60 15.31 2.29 12.49
CA THR A 60 15.39 3.76 12.46
C THR A 60 14.42 4.39 11.48
N ASN A 61 14.16 3.76 10.34
CA ASN A 61 13.49 4.40 9.22
C ASN A 61 12.00 4.04 9.23
N ILE A 62 11.16 5.06 9.13
CA ILE A 62 9.73 4.89 8.90
C ILE A 62 9.49 4.33 7.49
N ALA A 63 8.48 3.48 7.32
CA ALA A 63 7.96 3.11 6.01
C ALA A 63 6.71 3.96 5.75
N PHE A 64 6.87 5.01 4.96
CA PHE A 64 5.84 6.03 4.80
C PHE A 64 4.97 5.78 3.56
N PHE A 65 3.65 5.87 3.74
CA PHE A 65 2.66 5.79 2.66
C PHE A 65 2.81 4.50 1.81
N VAL A 66 2.93 3.36 2.49
CA VAL A 66 3.07 2.04 1.89
C VAL A 66 1.73 1.58 1.31
N ARG A 67 1.74 1.33 0.00
CA ARG A 67 0.64 0.80 -0.77
C ARG A 67 0.87 -0.67 -1.08
N VAL A 68 -0.18 -1.46 -0.92
CA VAL A 68 -0.23 -2.87 -1.31
C VAL A 68 -1.20 -3.04 -2.49
N GLU A 69 -0.79 -3.81 -3.47
CA GLU A 69 -1.55 -4.11 -4.69
C GLU A 69 -1.59 -5.62 -4.92
N VAL A 70 -2.72 -6.15 -5.38
CA VAL A 70 -2.79 -7.50 -5.97
C VAL A 70 -2.66 -7.35 -7.49
N ILE A 71 -1.69 -8.02 -8.10
CA ILE A 71 -1.40 -7.93 -9.53
C ILE A 71 -1.51 -9.29 -10.24
N LYS A 72 -1.79 -9.26 -11.55
CA LYS A 72 -1.99 -10.42 -12.43
C LYS A 72 -0.65 -10.95 -12.95
N GLY A 73 -0.02 -11.86 -12.22
CA GLY A 73 1.33 -12.36 -12.51
C GLY A 73 2.43 -11.35 -12.16
N GLU A 74 3.68 -11.78 -12.28
CA GLU A 74 4.85 -10.94 -11.98
C GLU A 74 4.92 -9.71 -12.90
N GLY A 75 4.98 -8.52 -12.33
CA GLY A 75 5.00 -7.25 -13.08
C GLY A 75 3.70 -6.96 -13.86
N GLY A 76 2.62 -7.69 -13.56
CA GLY A 76 1.32 -7.52 -14.19
C GLY A 76 0.58 -6.26 -13.73
N GLN A 77 -0.61 -6.07 -14.29
CA GLN A 77 -1.52 -5.00 -13.88
C GLN A 77 -2.24 -5.35 -12.58
N GLU A 78 -2.61 -4.33 -11.82
CA GLU A 78 -3.48 -4.48 -10.64
C GLU A 78 -4.81 -5.14 -11.00
N VAL A 79 -5.25 -6.06 -10.15
CA VAL A 79 -6.57 -6.69 -10.22
C VAL A 79 -7.60 -5.69 -9.77
N LEU A 80 -8.61 -5.43 -10.62
CA LEU A 80 -9.69 -4.51 -10.34
C LEU A 80 -11.03 -5.12 -10.81
N PRO A 81 -12.13 -4.92 -10.07
CA PRO A 81 -12.20 -4.23 -8.76
C PRO A 81 -11.59 -5.07 -7.63
N VAL A 82 -11.11 -4.39 -6.59
CA VAL A 82 -10.56 -5.01 -5.37
C VAL A 82 -10.98 -4.19 -4.15
N THR A 83 -11.31 -4.88 -3.06
CA THR A 83 -11.63 -4.25 -1.77
C THR A 83 -10.51 -4.55 -0.79
N TYR A 84 -9.84 -3.51 -0.29
CA TYR A 84 -8.83 -3.62 0.75
C TYR A 84 -9.41 -3.26 2.12
N THR A 85 -9.01 -3.97 3.17
CA THR A 85 -9.35 -3.57 4.55
C THR A 85 -8.62 -2.30 5.00
N ASP A 86 -7.43 -2.07 4.45
CA ASP A 86 -6.59 -0.90 4.67
C ASP A 86 -5.60 -0.75 3.52
N ASN A 87 -5.11 0.46 3.24
CA ASN A 87 -4.09 0.72 2.22
C ASN A 87 -3.48 2.11 2.43
N TYR A 88 -2.31 2.39 1.83
CA TYR A 88 -1.54 3.63 2.08
C TYR A 88 -1.15 3.83 3.56
N ILE A 89 -0.79 2.73 4.21
CA ILE A 89 -0.42 2.69 5.62
C ILE A 89 0.94 3.33 5.89
N THR A 90 1.22 3.66 7.14
CA THR A 90 2.55 4.07 7.59
C THR A 90 2.97 3.17 8.75
N LEU A 91 4.19 2.61 8.67
CA LEU A 91 4.73 1.72 9.70
C LEU A 91 5.98 2.34 10.31
N TRP A 92 5.97 2.54 11.63
CA TRP A 92 7.17 2.89 12.38
C TRP A 92 8.16 1.71 12.45
N PRO A 93 9.43 1.97 12.85
CA PRO A 93 10.40 0.91 13.12
C PRO A 93 9.82 -0.20 14.01
N GLY A 94 9.82 -1.44 13.51
CA GLY A 94 9.31 -2.62 14.22
C GLY A 94 7.79 -2.84 14.15
N GLU A 95 7.03 -1.95 13.50
CA GLU A 95 5.59 -2.13 13.31
C GLU A 95 5.26 -3.04 12.12
N SER A 96 4.08 -3.65 12.21
CA SER A 96 3.52 -4.51 11.19
C SER A 96 2.04 -4.23 10.99
N ALA A 97 1.54 -4.51 9.80
CA ALA A 97 0.12 -4.48 9.47
C ALA A 97 -0.28 -5.71 8.66
N THR A 98 -1.54 -6.12 8.80
CA THR A 98 -2.14 -7.17 7.99
C THR A 98 -3.29 -6.59 7.20
N ILE A 99 -3.18 -6.66 5.88
CA ILE A 99 -4.14 -6.13 4.92
C ILE A 99 -4.81 -7.31 4.22
N LYS A 100 -6.15 -7.29 4.14
CA LYS A 100 -6.90 -8.23 3.30
C LYS A 100 -7.35 -7.56 2.02
N ALA A 101 -7.21 -8.27 0.91
CA ALA A 101 -7.65 -7.85 -0.41
C ALA A 101 -8.63 -8.89 -0.98
N GLU A 102 -9.85 -8.45 -1.29
CA GLU A 102 -10.91 -9.30 -1.83
C GLU A 102 -11.21 -8.91 -3.28
N TYR A 103 -11.15 -9.89 -4.18
CA TYR A 103 -11.33 -9.70 -5.63
C TYR A 103 -11.93 -10.96 -6.28
N ALA A 104 -12.52 -10.81 -7.47
CA ALA A 104 -13.08 -11.97 -8.18
C ALA A 104 -11.96 -12.79 -8.81
N THR A 105 -12.04 -14.12 -8.71
CA THR A 105 -11.06 -15.05 -9.32
C THR A 105 -10.96 -14.83 -10.83
N ALA A 106 -12.08 -14.56 -11.49
CA ALA A 106 -12.13 -14.31 -12.94
C ALA A 106 -11.31 -13.07 -13.36
N ASP A 107 -11.11 -12.09 -12.48
CA ASP A 107 -10.35 -10.88 -12.79
C ASP A 107 -8.85 -11.14 -12.88
N LEU A 108 -8.33 -12.25 -12.34
CA LEU A 108 -6.95 -12.69 -12.58
C LEU A 108 -6.74 -13.23 -14.00
N GLY A 109 -7.82 -13.64 -14.69
CA GLY A 109 -7.71 -14.46 -15.89
C GLY A 109 -6.98 -15.78 -15.59
N ASP A 110 -6.06 -16.18 -16.47
CA ASP A 110 -5.25 -17.40 -16.31
C ASP A 110 -3.92 -17.16 -15.58
N GLN A 111 -3.74 -15.99 -14.94
CA GLN A 111 -2.49 -15.63 -14.27
C GLN A 111 -2.53 -15.94 -12.77
N PRO A 112 -1.38 -16.35 -12.18
CA PRO A 112 -1.25 -16.43 -10.72
C PRO A 112 -1.40 -15.06 -10.07
N ALA A 113 -1.87 -15.04 -8.82
CA ALA A 113 -1.98 -13.82 -8.04
C ALA A 113 -0.63 -13.46 -7.42
N TYR A 114 -0.20 -12.22 -7.59
CA TYR A 114 0.99 -11.67 -6.96
C TYR A 114 0.58 -10.49 -6.06
N PHE A 115 1.33 -10.24 -5.00
CA PHE A 115 1.25 -8.98 -4.27
C PHE A 115 2.41 -8.08 -4.68
N LEU A 116 2.18 -6.78 -4.75
CA LEU A 116 3.18 -5.75 -4.96
C LEU A 116 3.10 -4.75 -3.80
N VAL A 117 4.26 -4.40 -3.25
CA VAL A 117 4.41 -3.41 -2.19
C VAL A 117 5.31 -2.30 -2.69
N ARG A 118 4.91 -1.05 -2.44
CA ARG A 118 5.73 0.14 -2.66
C ARG A 118 5.32 1.24 -1.70
N GLY A 119 6.16 2.24 -1.48
CA GLY A 119 5.83 3.38 -0.65
C GLY A 119 6.58 4.63 -1.07
N TYR A 120 6.34 5.72 -0.35
CA TYR A 120 7.01 6.98 -0.65
C TYR A 120 8.54 6.86 -0.57
N ASN A 121 9.04 6.19 0.47
CA ASN A 121 10.46 5.91 0.68
C ASN A 121 10.77 4.41 0.68
N VAL A 122 9.87 3.56 0.17
CA VAL A 122 10.04 2.10 0.14
C VAL A 122 10.10 1.66 -1.33
N PRO A 123 11.18 1.00 -1.78
CA PRO A 123 11.26 0.50 -3.14
C PRO A 123 10.15 -0.49 -3.47
N GLU A 124 9.81 -0.58 -4.75
CA GLU A 124 8.83 -1.54 -5.23
C GLU A 124 9.40 -2.97 -5.19
N PHE A 125 8.61 -3.91 -4.67
CA PHE A 125 8.89 -5.34 -4.75
C PHE A 125 7.59 -6.15 -4.80
N SER A 126 7.65 -7.36 -5.37
CA SER A 126 6.48 -8.23 -5.51
C SER A 126 6.85 -9.69 -5.36
N ASN A 127 5.92 -10.51 -4.84
CA ASN A 127 6.06 -11.97 -4.83
C ASN A 127 4.70 -12.64 -5.10
N GLU A 128 4.74 -13.92 -5.48
CA GLU A 128 3.54 -14.73 -5.67
C GLU A 128 2.79 -14.94 -4.34
N ILE A 129 1.46 -14.88 -4.38
CA ILE A 129 0.61 -15.14 -3.22
C ILE A 129 0.40 -16.65 -3.10
N SER A 130 0.85 -17.22 -1.98
CA SER A 130 0.76 -18.66 -1.74
C SER A 130 -0.66 -19.11 -1.42
N HIS A 131 -1.03 -20.36 -1.71
CA HIS A 131 -2.30 -20.90 -1.21
C HIS A 131 -2.17 -21.22 0.29
N SER A 132 -3.22 -20.93 1.07
CA SER A 132 -3.33 -21.41 2.45
C SER A 132 -3.27 -22.95 2.47
N GLN A 133 -2.24 -23.52 3.10
CA GLN A 133 -2.23 -24.95 3.43
C GLN A 133 -3.19 -25.10 4.62
N ALA A 134 -4.29 -25.82 4.44
CA ALA A 134 -5.10 -26.25 5.57
C ALA A 134 -4.18 -27.03 6.51
N SER A 135 -4.01 -26.55 7.74
CA SER A 135 -3.38 -27.31 8.81
C SER A 135 -4.29 -28.51 9.12
N ASP A 136 -3.81 -29.71 8.81
CA ASP A 136 -4.38 -31.00 9.24
C ASP A 136 -4.43 -31.14 10.77
#